data_AF-A0A6B3FVT4-F1
#
_entry.id   AF-A0A6B3FVT4-F1
#
_cell.length_a   1.000
_cell.length_b   1.000
_cell.length_c   1.000
_cell.angle_alpha   90.00
_cell.angle_beta   90.00
_cell.angle_gamma   90.00
#
_symmetry.space_group_name_H-M   'P 1'
#
loop_
_entity.id
_entity.type
_entity.pdbx_description
1 polymer ?
#
loop_
_entity_poly.entity_id
_entity_poly.type
_entity_poly.pdbx_seq_one_letter_code
_entity_poly.pdbx_strand_id
1 'polypeptide(L)'
;ADAERFPEDEFGPVWTPRKLYYNQGFNRPRTVALHEALLARGLESPYGDWLKRWEEFERVERTLTTHIPCDDFFEIRDKALIAHATQIDPEGGWFRVPMDVQREVWPTEEYELAKSLVDTSLPESDLFAGIRDNA
;
A
#
# COMPACT_ATOMS: atom_id res chain seq x y z
N ALA A 1 -6.72 21.54 12.04
CA ALA A 1 -6.15 22.67 11.30
C ALA A 1 -6.06 23.86 12.24
N ASP A 2 -5.07 24.73 12.05
CA ASP A 2 -4.71 25.79 13.00
C ASP A 2 -4.85 27.15 12.31
N ALA A 3 -6.02 27.78 12.47
CA ALA A 3 -6.32 29.08 11.87
C ALA A 3 -5.64 30.25 12.58
N GLU A 4 -5.20 30.06 13.84
CA GLU A 4 -4.43 31.07 14.57
C GLU A 4 -3.03 31.20 13.98
N ARG A 5 -2.44 30.07 13.56
CA ARG A 5 -1.14 30.03 12.91
C ARG A 5 -1.18 30.28 11.40
N PHE A 6 -2.28 29.91 10.74
CA PHE A 6 -2.46 30.07 9.28
C PHE A 6 -3.79 30.77 8.99
N PRO A 7 -3.81 32.12 8.91
CA PRO A 7 -5.02 32.90 8.69
C PRO A 7 -5.70 32.60 7.34
N GLU A 8 -7.03 32.53 7.34
CA GLU A 8 -7.79 32.11 6.16
C GLU A 8 -7.77 33.12 5.00
N ASP A 9 -7.54 34.40 5.29
CA ASP A 9 -7.45 35.46 4.29
C ASP A 9 -6.17 35.37 3.44
N GLU A 10 -5.11 34.74 3.96
CA GLU A 10 -3.85 34.51 3.25
C GLU A 10 -3.73 33.09 2.68
N PHE A 11 -4.18 32.07 3.43
CA PHE A 11 -3.96 30.65 3.09
C PHE A 11 -5.22 29.91 2.62
N GLY A 12 -6.36 30.60 2.54
CA GLY A 12 -7.64 30.02 2.18
C GLY A 12 -8.37 29.38 3.37
N PRO A 13 -9.60 28.88 3.15
CA PRO A 13 -10.44 28.36 4.21
C PRO A 13 -9.83 27.13 4.88
N VAL A 14 -10.07 26.97 6.18
CA VAL A 14 -9.66 25.79 6.92
C VAL A 14 -10.28 24.53 6.33
N TRP A 15 -9.43 23.56 6.02
CA TRP A 15 -9.85 22.23 5.58
C TRP A 15 -9.44 21.15 6.58
N THR A 16 -10.33 20.18 6.82
CA THR A 16 -10.10 19.06 7.74
C THR A 16 -10.15 17.73 6.97
N PRO A 17 -9.09 16.91 7.00
CA PRO A 17 -9.13 15.58 6.42
C PRO A 17 -10.21 14.72 7.08
N ARG A 18 -11.07 14.11 6.26
CA ARG A 18 -12.15 13.24 6.74
C ARG A 18 -11.66 11.86 7.14
N LYS A 19 -10.62 11.35 6.48
CA LYS A 19 -9.94 10.09 6.80
C LYS A 19 -8.43 10.25 6.70
N LEU A 20 -7.72 9.51 7.53
CA LEU A 20 -6.26 9.42 7.56
C LEU A 20 -5.85 7.95 7.55
N TYR A 21 -4.95 7.61 6.63
CA TYR A 21 -4.46 6.27 6.42
C TYR A 21 -2.94 6.22 6.53
N TYR A 22 -2.39 5.12 7.05
CA TYR A 22 -0.99 4.77 6.91
C TYR A 22 -0.85 3.73 5.80
N ASN A 23 0.00 3.99 4.81
CA ASN A 23 0.30 3.06 3.74
C ASN A 23 1.04 1.82 4.29
N GLN A 24 0.62 0.64 3.85
CA GLN A 24 1.19 -0.65 4.23
C GLN A 24 1.66 -1.45 3.00
N GLY A 25 2.25 -0.77 1.99
CA GLY A 25 2.72 -1.42 0.76
C GLY A 25 3.82 -2.47 0.96
N PHE A 26 4.50 -2.45 2.11
CA PHE A 26 5.47 -3.45 2.54
C PHE A 26 5.05 -4.10 3.86
N ASN A 27 4.05 -4.98 3.77
CA ASN A 27 3.57 -5.76 4.91
C ASN A 27 4.07 -7.22 4.83
N ARG A 28 4.16 -7.87 6.01
CA ARG A 28 4.60 -9.26 6.13
C ARG A 28 3.65 -10.22 5.41
N PRO A 29 2.31 -10.14 5.57
CA PRO A 29 1.38 -11.05 4.89
C PRO A 29 1.57 -11.09 3.37
N ARG A 30 1.65 -9.92 2.71
CA ARG A 30 1.93 -9.80 1.28
C ARG A 30 3.24 -10.46 0.89
N THR A 31 4.30 -10.19 1.66
CA THR A 31 5.64 -10.70 1.38
C THR A 31 5.68 -12.22 1.47
N VAL A 32 5.04 -12.81 2.49
CA VAL A 32 4.92 -14.26 2.66
C VAL A 32 4.07 -14.88 1.55
N ALA A 33 2.91 -14.30 1.23
CA ALA A 33 2.03 -14.82 0.19
C ALA A 33 2.73 -14.88 -1.18
N LEU A 34 3.41 -13.80 -1.58
CA LEU A 34 4.16 -13.77 -2.84
C LEU A 34 5.38 -14.70 -2.80
N HIS A 35 6.05 -14.83 -1.66
CA HIS A 35 7.17 -15.77 -1.49
C HIS A 35 6.73 -17.21 -1.72
N GLU A 36 5.68 -17.65 -1.01
CA GLU A 36 5.16 -19.01 -1.11
C GLU A 36 4.59 -19.30 -2.50
N ALA A 37 3.92 -18.34 -3.12
CA ALA A 37 3.37 -18.49 -4.47
C ALA A 37 4.45 -18.70 -5.54
N LEU A 38 5.60 -18.03 -5.42
CA LEU A 38 6.76 -18.25 -6.30
C LEU A 38 7.37 -19.63 -6.08
N LEU A 39 7.61 -20.02 -4.82
CA LEU A 39 8.18 -21.33 -4.50
C LEU A 39 7.27 -22.48 -4.98
N ALA A 40 5.96 -22.36 -4.80
CA ALA A 40 4.98 -23.35 -5.27
C ALA A 40 5.00 -23.52 -6.80
N ARG A 41 5.44 -22.51 -7.54
CA ARG A 41 5.61 -22.53 -9.00
C ARG A 41 7.01 -22.95 -9.45
N GLY A 42 7.90 -23.32 -8.51
CA GLY A 42 9.29 -23.64 -8.80
C GLY A 42 10.14 -22.44 -9.22
N LEU A 43 9.67 -21.22 -8.92
CA LEU A 43 10.40 -19.98 -9.18
C LEU A 43 11.23 -19.57 -7.97
N GLU A 44 12.34 -18.89 -8.23
CA GLU A 44 13.14 -18.27 -7.18
C GLU A 44 12.39 -17.08 -6.57
N SER A 45 12.36 -17.01 -5.23
CA SER A 45 11.73 -15.89 -4.53
C SER A 45 12.77 -14.84 -4.10
N PRO A 46 12.57 -13.55 -4.40
CA PRO A 46 13.46 -12.48 -3.96
C PRO A 46 13.35 -12.18 -2.45
N TYR A 47 12.38 -12.78 -1.76
CA TYR A 47 12.04 -12.44 -0.38
C TYR A 47 12.69 -13.32 0.68
N GLY A 48 13.36 -14.42 0.31
CA GLY A 48 13.87 -15.41 1.27
C GLY A 48 14.74 -14.80 2.38
N ASP A 49 15.78 -14.06 2.01
CA ASP A 49 16.68 -13.42 2.99
C ASP A 49 16.06 -12.21 3.70
N TRP A 50 15.04 -11.59 3.10
CA TRP A 50 14.31 -10.52 3.76
C TRP A 50 13.36 -11.07 4.84
N LEU A 51 12.70 -12.20 4.56
CA LEU A 51 11.83 -12.89 5.51
C LEU A 51 12.60 -13.50 6.67
N LYS A 52 13.82 -14.03 6.46
CA LYS A 52 14.68 -14.50 7.56
C LYS A 52 15.02 -13.39 8.55
N ARG A 53 15.28 -12.19 8.05
CA ARG A 53 15.59 -11.01 8.86
C ARG A 53 14.34 -10.32 9.41
N TRP A 54 13.14 -10.84 9.13
CA TRP A 54 11.91 -10.17 9.53
C TRP A 54 11.80 -10.01 11.05
N GLU A 55 12.25 -11.03 11.78
CA GLU A 55 12.25 -11.05 13.25
C GLU A 55 13.23 -10.02 13.86
N GLU A 56 14.27 -9.61 13.12
CA GLU A 56 15.26 -8.62 13.56
C GLU A 56 14.75 -7.17 13.51
N PHE A 57 13.68 -6.89 12.75
CA PHE A 57 13.20 -5.52 12.58
C PHE A 57 12.42 -4.98 13.79
N GLU A 58 12.11 -5.82 14.79
CA GLU A 58 11.33 -5.50 16.00
C GLU A 58 10.07 -4.64 15.72
N ARG A 59 9.50 -4.78 14.51
CA ARG A 59 8.46 -3.89 14.02
C ARG A 59 7.10 -4.46 14.39
N VAL A 60 6.29 -3.65 15.09
CA VAL A 60 4.91 -4.00 15.39
C VAL A 60 4.13 -4.19 14.09
N GLU A 61 3.57 -5.39 13.91
CA GLU A 61 2.68 -5.67 12.78
C GLU A 61 1.46 -4.74 12.86
N ARG A 62 1.21 -4.03 11.75
CA ARG A 62 0.08 -3.13 11.63
C ARG A 62 -1.15 -3.90 11.18
N THR A 63 -2.31 -3.52 11.69
CA THR A 63 -3.58 -4.06 11.24
C THR A 63 -3.91 -3.49 9.87
N LEU A 64 -4.02 -4.36 8.87
CA LEU A 64 -4.48 -3.99 7.53
C LEU A 64 -6.00 -3.86 7.59
N THR A 65 -6.52 -2.64 7.43
CA THR A 65 -7.97 -2.39 7.54
C THR A 65 -8.61 -2.09 6.20
N THR A 66 -7.80 -1.80 5.18
CA THR A 66 -8.27 -1.29 3.90
C THR A 66 -7.44 -1.92 2.78
N HIS A 67 -8.11 -2.56 1.82
CA HIS A 67 -7.53 -3.33 0.72
C HIS A 67 -8.09 -2.81 -0.60
N ILE A 68 -7.31 -2.00 -1.32
CA ILE A 68 -7.76 -1.34 -2.55
C ILE A 68 -7.37 -2.21 -3.75
N PRO A 69 -8.33 -2.71 -4.56
CA PRO A 69 -8.02 -3.42 -5.80
C PRO A 69 -7.23 -2.51 -6.76
N CYS A 70 -6.04 -2.94 -7.15
CA CYS A 70 -5.09 -2.14 -7.95
C CYS A 70 -4.44 -2.94 -9.09
N ASP A 71 -4.84 -4.19 -9.31
CA ASP A 71 -4.23 -5.13 -10.26
C ASP A 71 -4.28 -4.64 -11.72
N ASP A 72 -5.34 -3.93 -12.09
CA ASP A 72 -5.46 -3.26 -13.39
C ASP A 72 -4.40 -2.16 -13.61
N PHE A 73 -3.82 -1.63 -12.52
CA PHE A 73 -2.89 -0.49 -12.55
C PHE A 73 -1.42 -0.89 -12.33
N PHE A 74 -1.12 -2.15 -12.04
CA PHE A 74 0.27 -2.57 -11.73
C PHE A 74 1.25 -2.33 -12.89
N GLU A 75 0.83 -2.44 -14.14
CA GLU A 75 1.69 -2.10 -15.29
C GLU A 75 2.02 -0.61 -15.37
N ILE A 76 1.11 0.25 -14.92
CA ILE A 76 1.34 1.70 -14.85
C ILE A 76 2.28 2.01 -13.70
N ARG A 77 2.10 1.36 -12.54
CA ARG A 77 3.02 1.44 -11.39
C ARG A 77 4.44 1.06 -11.79
N ASP A 78 4.62 -0.05 -12.49
CA ASP A 78 5.96 -0.52 -12.90
C ASP A 78 6.62 0.46 -13.89
N LYS A 79 5.86 1.01 -14.85
CA LYS A 79 6.36 2.08 -15.74
C LYS A 79 6.76 3.34 -14.96
N ALA A 80 5.98 3.72 -13.96
CA ALA A 80 6.31 4.86 -13.09
C ALA A 80 7.59 4.61 -12.30
N LEU A 81 7.78 3.41 -11.74
CA LEU A 81 9.03 3.02 -11.06
C LEU A 81 10.24 3.07 -12.01
N ILE A 82 10.12 2.51 -13.21
CA ILE A 82 11.20 2.51 -14.21
C ILE A 82 11.58 3.94 -14.64
N ALA A 83 10.63 4.88 -14.64
CA ALA A 83 10.92 6.28 -14.97
C ALA A 83 11.88 6.95 -13.97
N HIS A 84 12.00 6.44 -12.73
CA HIS A 84 13.01 6.85 -11.76
C HIS A 84 14.39 6.23 -12.06
N ALA A 85 14.88 6.42 -13.29
CA ALA A 85 16.02 5.70 -13.86
C ALA A 85 17.33 5.78 -13.06
N THR A 86 17.54 6.81 -12.23
CA THR A 86 18.74 6.94 -11.39
C THR A 86 18.62 6.23 -10.04
N GLN A 87 17.40 5.86 -9.62
CA GLN A 87 17.09 5.31 -8.30
C GLN A 87 16.63 3.85 -8.37
N ILE A 88 16.02 3.46 -9.49
CA ILE A 88 15.45 2.14 -9.71
C ILE A 88 16.26 1.41 -10.77
N ASP A 89 16.84 0.27 -10.36
CA ASP A 89 17.40 -0.71 -11.28
C ASP A 89 16.26 -1.45 -11.99
N PRO A 90 16.12 -1.35 -13.33
CA PRO A 90 15.08 -2.04 -14.07
C PRO A 90 15.20 -3.57 -14.02
N GLU A 91 16.35 -4.12 -13.62
CA GLU A 91 16.57 -5.56 -13.41
C GLU A 91 16.54 -5.96 -11.93
N GLY A 92 16.25 -4.99 -11.05
CA GLY A 92 16.25 -5.13 -9.61
C GLY A 92 15.06 -5.90 -9.03
N GLY A 93 15.07 -6.07 -7.70
CA GLY A 93 14.10 -6.88 -6.96
C GLY A 93 12.63 -6.48 -7.12
N TRP A 94 12.36 -5.21 -7.48
CA TRP A 94 11.01 -4.68 -7.74
C TRP A 94 10.25 -5.45 -8.80
N PHE A 95 10.95 -6.01 -9.80
CA PHE A 95 10.36 -6.62 -10.99
C PHE A 95 10.55 -8.15 -11.05
N ARG A 96 11.00 -8.76 -9.94
CA ARG A 96 11.30 -10.20 -9.86
C ARG A 96 10.07 -11.09 -9.69
N VAL A 97 8.94 -10.53 -9.25
CA VAL A 97 7.67 -11.26 -9.16
C VAL A 97 6.89 -11.07 -10.47
N PRO A 98 6.58 -12.15 -11.22
CA PRO A 98 5.78 -12.02 -12.44
C PRO A 98 4.44 -11.32 -12.21
N MET A 99 4.03 -10.49 -13.16
CA MET A 99 2.85 -9.63 -13.01
C MET A 99 1.56 -10.44 -12.80
N ASP A 100 1.39 -11.52 -13.55
CA ASP A 100 0.27 -12.47 -13.40
C ASP A 100 0.21 -13.07 -11.99
N VAL A 101 1.36 -13.44 -11.42
CA VAL A 101 1.45 -13.93 -10.04
C VAL A 101 1.06 -12.84 -9.04
N GLN A 102 1.51 -11.59 -9.24
CA GLN A 102 1.11 -10.47 -8.37
C GLN A 102 -0.41 -10.27 -8.39
N ARG A 103 -1.01 -10.24 -9.59
CA ARG A 103 -2.47 -10.06 -9.76
C ARG A 103 -3.27 -11.22 -9.15
N GLU A 104 -2.80 -12.45 -9.31
CA GLU A 104 -3.48 -13.63 -8.77
C GLU A 104 -3.43 -13.68 -7.24
N VAL A 105 -2.25 -13.44 -6.66
CA VAL A 105 -1.97 -13.71 -5.25
C VAL A 105 -2.29 -12.52 -4.36
N TRP A 106 -2.04 -11.31 -4.85
CA TRP A 106 -2.14 -10.10 -4.05
C TRP A 106 -2.55 -8.89 -4.92
N PRO A 107 -3.81 -8.83 -5.37
CA PRO A 107 -4.29 -7.80 -6.30
C PRO A 107 -4.48 -6.41 -5.68
N THR A 108 -4.22 -6.27 -4.38
CA THR A 108 -4.54 -5.07 -3.62
C THR A 108 -3.32 -4.28 -3.17
N GLU A 109 -3.54 -3.00 -2.87
CA GLU A 109 -2.65 -2.21 -2.01
C GLU A 109 -3.32 -1.96 -0.66
N GLU A 110 -2.55 -2.09 0.43
CA GLU A 110 -3.08 -2.06 1.78
C GLU A 110 -2.79 -0.79 2.54
N TYR A 111 -3.74 -0.44 3.40
CA TYR A 111 -3.67 0.69 4.30
C TYR A 111 -4.20 0.32 5.70
N GLU A 112 -3.73 1.05 6.70
CA GLU A 112 -4.27 1.08 8.06
C GLU A 112 -5.04 2.39 8.24
N LEU A 113 -6.33 2.33 8.56
CA LEU A 113 -7.16 3.48 8.86
C LEU A 113 -6.79 4.01 10.25
N ALA A 114 -5.94 5.04 10.27
CA ALA A 114 -5.45 5.65 11.51
C ALA A 114 -6.50 6.55 12.17
N LYS A 115 -7.34 7.22 11.38
CA LYS A 115 -8.41 8.10 11.87
C LYS A 115 -9.53 8.25 10.86
N SER A 116 -10.77 8.23 11.32
CA SER A 116 -11.96 8.56 10.52
C SER A 116 -12.84 9.57 11.23
N LEU A 117 -13.41 10.51 10.47
CA LEU A 117 -14.43 11.48 10.88
C LEU A 117 -15.75 11.26 10.12
N VAL A 118 -15.95 10.05 9.60
CA VAL A 118 -17.16 9.55 8.96
C VAL A 118 -17.41 8.12 9.43
N ASP A 119 -18.64 7.65 9.33
CA ASP A 119 -18.95 6.25 9.62
C ASP A 119 -18.17 5.34 8.68
N THR A 120 -17.69 4.20 9.20
CA THR A 120 -16.80 3.30 8.46
C THR A 120 -17.02 1.86 8.89
N SER A 121 -17.04 0.95 7.92
CA SER A 121 -17.07 -0.49 8.13
C SER A 121 -15.77 -1.11 7.62
N LEU A 122 -15.20 -2.05 8.38
CA LEU A 122 -13.94 -2.70 8.05
C LEU A 122 -14.17 -4.18 7.65
N PRO A 123 -13.35 -4.74 6.73
CA PRO A 123 -12.31 -4.05 5.96
C PRO A 123 -12.90 -3.18 4.83
N GLU A 124 -12.20 -2.11 4.47
CA GLU A 124 -12.60 -1.23 3.36
C GLU A 124 -11.99 -1.68 2.03
N SER A 125 -12.67 -1.38 0.92
CA SER A 125 -12.15 -1.52 -0.45
C SER A 125 -12.15 -0.21 -1.25
N ASP A 126 -12.55 0.90 -0.62
CA ASP A 126 -12.54 2.24 -1.18
C ASP A 126 -12.10 3.25 -0.12
N LEU A 127 -11.04 4.03 -0.41
CA LEU A 127 -10.55 5.10 0.48
C LEU A 127 -11.59 6.22 0.69
N PHE A 128 -12.59 6.31 -0.19
CA PHE A 128 -13.66 7.30 -0.16
C PHE A 128 -14.98 6.79 0.42
N ALA A 129 -15.06 5.54 0.87
CA ALA A 129 -16.27 4.98 1.48
C ALA A 129 -16.80 5.91 2.59
N GLY A 130 -18.08 6.25 2.59
CA GLY A 130 -18.68 7.17 3.58
C GLY A 130 -18.26 8.65 3.45
N ILE A 131 -17.44 9.02 2.46
CA ILE A 131 -17.20 10.42 2.04
C ILE A 131 -18.06 10.76 0.82
N ARG A 132 -18.15 9.82 -0.12
CA ARG A 132 -19.12 9.90 -1.22
C ARG A 132 -20.40 9.19 -0.76
N ASP A 133 -21.52 9.41 -1.46
CA ASP A 133 -22.79 8.70 -1.23
C ASP A 133 -22.70 7.22 -1.69
N ASN A 134 -21.61 6.52 -1.36
CA ASN A 134 -21.27 5.16 -1.76
C ASN A 134 -20.94 4.28 -0.55
N ALA A 135 -21.71 4.45 0.54
CA ALA A 135 -21.57 3.69 1.77
C ALA A 135 -21.65 2.17 1.53
#